data_AF-A0A0E3RUP2-F1
#
_entry.id   AF-A0A0E3RUP2-F1
#
_cell.length_a   1.000
_cell.length_b   1.000
_cell.length_c   1.000
_cell.angle_alpha   90.00
_cell.angle_beta   90.00
_cell.angle_gamma   90.00
#
_symmetry.space_group_name_H-M   'P 1'
#
loop_
_entity.id
_entity.type
_entity.pdbx_description
1 polymer ?
#
loop_
_entity_poly.entity_id
_entity_poly.type
_entity_poly.pdbx_seq_one_letter_code
_entity_poly.pdbx_strand_id
1 'polypeptide(L)'
;MQVKGIARDTLDFILEASRSMAPEEFAGLLQEKDGIITEVLILPGTESSDTSAVLRLYMMPNMKATGSVHSHPGHNRSPSEADLHLFSKTGNCHIIVGKPYSRQSWTCYDRKGKIRDLPVLNIEFEEDEEI
;
A
#
# COMPACT_ATOMS: atom_id res chain seq x y z
N MET A 1 -4.23 10.61 -12.17
CA MET A 1 -5.50 10.00 -11.72
C MET A 1 -5.87 10.59 -10.38
N GLN A 2 -7.16 10.79 -10.12
CA GLN A 2 -7.65 11.27 -8.82
C GLN A 2 -8.15 10.08 -8.02
N VAL A 3 -7.41 9.69 -6.98
CA VAL A 3 -7.82 8.64 -6.05
C VAL A 3 -8.95 9.15 -5.17
N LYS A 4 -10.06 8.42 -5.17
CA LYS A 4 -11.31 8.67 -4.44
C LYS A 4 -11.38 7.90 -3.12
N GLY A 5 -10.72 6.74 -3.03
CA GLY A 5 -10.74 5.90 -1.84
C GLY A 5 -10.03 4.56 -2.05
N ILE A 6 -10.10 3.71 -1.03
CA ILE A 6 -9.64 2.33 -1.04
C ILE A 6 -10.81 1.40 -0.73
N ALA A 7 -10.92 0.28 -1.45
CA ALA A 7 -11.91 -0.74 -1.12
C ALA A 7 -11.61 -1.35 0.24
N ARG A 8 -12.64 -1.60 1.04
CA ARG A 8 -12.50 -2.17 2.39
C ARG A 8 -11.70 -3.46 2.37
N ASP A 9 -11.99 -4.35 1.43
CA ASP A 9 -11.36 -5.66 1.35
C ASP A 9 -9.87 -5.54 1.03
N THR A 10 -9.48 -4.58 0.17
CA THR A 10 -8.07 -4.28 -0.11
C THR A 10 -7.34 -3.77 1.13
N LEU A 11 -7.98 -2.89 1.93
CA LEU A 11 -7.40 -2.43 3.19
C LEU A 11 -7.29 -3.55 4.21
N ASP A 12 -8.34 -4.37 4.36
CA ASP A 12 -8.33 -5.51 5.28
C ASP A 12 -7.24 -6.53 4.88
N PHE A 13 -7.05 -6.79 3.57
CA PHE A 13 -5.92 -7.57 3.05
C PHE A 13 -4.56 -6.98 3.46
N ILE A 14 -4.35 -5.69 3.24
CA ILE A 14 -3.10 -4.99 3.62
C ILE A 14 -2.81 -5.17 5.11
N LEU A 15 -3.81 -5.01 5.97
CA LEU A 15 -3.67 -5.12 7.42
C LEU A 15 -3.30 -6.55 7.84
N GLU A 16 -3.96 -7.56 7.29
CA GLU A 16 -3.68 -8.96 7.62
C GLU A 16 -2.34 -9.44 7.04
N ALA A 17 -1.97 -9.00 5.84
CA ALA A 17 -0.65 -9.27 5.27
C ALA A 17 0.46 -8.65 6.14
N SER A 18 0.28 -7.39 6.56
CA SER A 18 1.21 -6.70 7.47
C SER A 18 1.34 -7.42 8.82
N ARG A 19 0.22 -7.89 9.39
CA ARG A 19 0.20 -8.67 10.63
C ARG A 19 0.94 -10.00 10.48
N SER A 20 0.75 -10.67 9.35
CA SER A 20 1.31 -12.00 9.08
C SER A 20 2.81 -11.96 8.80
N MET A 21 3.31 -10.87 8.22
CA MET A 21 4.75 -10.70 7.96
C MET A 21 5.55 -10.20 9.16
N ALA A 22 4.90 -9.62 10.16
CA ALA A 22 5.58 -9.12 11.34
C ALA A 22 6.46 -10.21 12.01
N PRO A 23 7.73 -9.91 12.35
CA PRO A 23 8.32 -8.58 12.47
C PRO A 23 8.91 -8.01 11.17
N GLU A 24 8.88 -8.71 10.05
CA GLU A 24 9.35 -8.17 8.76
C GLU A 24 8.35 -7.15 8.18
N GLU A 25 8.85 -6.24 7.36
CA GLU A 25 8.04 -5.27 6.63
C GLU A 25 7.35 -5.90 5.41
N PHE A 26 6.03 -5.90 5.39
CA PHE A 26 5.26 -6.09 4.16
C PHE A 26 5.47 -4.89 3.23
N ALA A 27 5.58 -5.10 1.92
CA ALA A 27 5.60 -4.02 0.93
C ALA A 27 5.01 -4.41 -0.43
N GLY A 28 4.39 -3.44 -1.10
CA GLY A 28 3.80 -3.60 -2.43
C GLY A 28 3.46 -2.28 -3.11
N LEU A 29 2.97 -2.38 -4.35
CA LEU A 29 2.46 -1.24 -5.13
C LEU A 29 0.94 -1.26 -5.15
N LEU A 30 0.31 -0.09 -5.06
CA LEU A 30 -1.14 0.05 -5.09
C LEU A 30 -1.62 0.30 -6.52
N GLN A 31 -2.74 -0.33 -6.88
CA GLN A 31 -3.41 -0.12 -8.14
C GLN A 31 -4.84 0.31 -7.94
N GLU A 32 -5.35 1.08 -8.89
CA GLU A 32 -6.70 1.60 -8.86
C GLU A 32 -7.50 1.22 -10.11
N LYS A 33 -8.79 1.00 -9.89
CA LYS A 33 -9.83 0.89 -10.92
C LYS A 33 -10.85 2.01 -10.66
N ASP A 34 -11.11 2.85 -11.65
CA ASP A 34 -12.08 3.96 -11.62
C ASP A 34 -11.92 4.97 -10.46
N GLY A 35 -10.69 5.16 -10.01
CA GLY A 35 -10.26 6.03 -8.92
C GLY A 35 -10.25 5.37 -7.55
N ILE A 36 -10.48 4.06 -7.47
CA ILE A 36 -10.55 3.32 -6.20
C ILE A 36 -9.39 2.34 -6.14
N ILE A 37 -8.63 2.34 -5.04
CA ILE A 37 -7.57 1.35 -4.82
C ILE A 37 -8.22 0.00 -4.51
N THR A 38 -8.00 -0.97 -5.38
CA THR A 38 -8.63 -2.30 -5.33
C THR A 38 -7.61 -3.43 -5.17
N GLU A 39 -6.35 -3.19 -5.53
CA GLU A 39 -5.34 -4.24 -5.61
C GLU A 39 -3.99 -3.81 -5.04
N VAL A 40 -3.24 -4.81 -4.56
CA VAL A 40 -1.84 -4.69 -4.16
C VAL A 40 -0.99 -5.62 -5.02
N LEU A 41 -0.08 -5.03 -5.79
CA LEU A 41 0.89 -5.75 -6.58
C LEU A 41 2.18 -5.97 -5.77
N ILE A 42 2.49 -7.23 -5.47
CA ILE A 42 3.77 -7.63 -4.89
C ILE A 42 4.75 -7.88 -6.03
N LEU A 43 5.86 -7.14 -6.07
CA LEU A 43 6.85 -7.32 -7.11
C LEU A 43 7.74 -8.53 -6.80
N PRO A 44 8.05 -9.37 -7.80
CA PRO A 44 9.03 -10.43 -7.59
C PRO A 44 10.38 -9.84 -7.17
N GLY A 45 11.12 -10.56 -6.30
CA GLY A 45 12.39 -10.07 -5.76
C GLY A 45 12.25 -8.95 -4.73
N THR A 46 11.06 -8.71 -4.19
CA THR A 46 10.89 -7.88 -2.98
C THR A 46 11.61 -8.54 -1.82
N GLU A 47 12.58 -7.83 -1.25
CA GLU A 47 13.35 -8.28 -0.08
C GLU A 47 12.80 -7.58 1.15
N SER A 48 12.43 -8.36 2.17
CA SER A 48 11.83 -7.86 3.42
C SER A 48 12.73 -8.17 4.60
N SER A 49 12.73 -7.28 5.58
CA SER A 49 13.46 -7.40 6.84
C SER A 49 12.67 -6.70 7.94
N ASP A 50 13.14 -6.78 9.18
CA ASP A 50 12.53 -6.09 10.33
C ASP A 50 12.79 -4.58 10.38
N THR A 51 13.53 -4.03 9.41
CA THR A 51 13.90 -2.61 9.36
C THR A 51 13.58 -1.94 8.03
N SER A 52 13.35 -2.72 6.97
CA SER A 52 13.09 -2.21 5.63
C SER A 52 12.51 -3.28 4.71
N ALA A 53 11.78 -2.84 3.68
CA ALA A 53 11.47 -3.62 2.50
C ALA A 53 11.95 -2.91 1.22
N VAL A 54 12.51 -3.68 0.28
CA VAL A 54 13.08 -3.16 -0.97
C VAL A 54 12.25 -3.61 -2.17
N LEU A 55 11.54 -2.66 -2.79
CA LEU A 55 10.78 -2.89 -4.02
C LEU A 55 11.66 -2.68 -5.27
N ARG A 56 11.83 -3.74 -6.06
CA ARG A 56 12.57 -3.70 -7.34
C ARG A 56 11.69 -3.15 -8.47
N LEU A 57 11.52 -1.83 -8.52
CA LEU A 57 10.59 -1.16 -9.46
C LEU A 57 10.84 -1.46 -10.95
N TYR A 58 12.04 -1.88 -11.35
CA TYR A 58 12.31 -2.32 -12.73
C TYR A 58 11.62 -3.65 -13.10
N MET A 59 11.12 -4.38 -12.11
CA MET A 59 10.32 -5.60 -12.29
C MET A 59 8.82 -5.29 -12.35
N MET A 60 8.45 -4.01 -12.28
CA MET A 60 7.06 -3.59 -12.42
C MET A 60 6.57 -3.88 -13.85
N PRO A 61 5.44 -4.57 -14.02
CA PRO A 61 4.80 -4.74 -15.32
C PRO A 61 4.42 -3.37 -15.93
N ASN A 62 4.08 -3.35 -17.23
CA ASN A 62 3.75 -2.12 -17.96
C ASN A 62 2.39 -1.52 -17.56
N MET A 63 2.29 -1.09 -16.30
CA MET A 63 1.12 -0.50 -15.69
C MET A 63 1.52 0.61 -14.73
N LYS A 64 0.58 1.50 -14.41
CA LYS A 64 0.84 2.63 -13.52
C LYS A 64 0.48 2.25 -12.10
N ALA A 65 1.43 2.41 -11.18
CA ALA A 65 1.14 2.39 -9.76
C ALA A 65 0.47 3.70 -9.33
N THR A 66 -0.53 3.57 -8.48
CA THR A 66 -1.24 4.68 -7.81
C THR A 66 -0.44 5.20 -6.61
N GLY A 67 0.39 4.33 -6.05
CA GLY A 67 1.32 4.60 -4.96
C GLY A 67 1.92 3.31 -4.44
N SER A 68 2.33 3.30 -3.18
CA SER A 68 2.94 2.15 -2.51
C SER A 68 2.26 1.86 -1.18
N VAL A 69 2.43 0.65 -0.69
CA VAL A 69 2.07 0.28 0.67
C VAL A 69 3.25 -0.44 1.31
N HIS A 70 3.52 -0.14 2.57
CA HIS A 70 4.40 -0.95 3.40
C HIS A 70 3.99 -0.92 4.87
N SER A 71 4.54 -1.84 5.66
CA SER A 71 4.27 -1.94 7.08
C SER A 71 5.53 -1.73 7.91
N HIS A 72 5.45 -0.98 8.99
CA HIS A 72 6.48 -0.97 10.02
C HIS A 72 6.14 -2.00 11.12
N PRO A 73 7.14 -2.66 11.73
CA PRO A 73 6.91 -3.57 12.85
C PRO A 73 6.58 -2.86 14.16
N GLY A 74 6.72 -1.54 14.22
CA GLY A 74 6.37 -0.70 15.37
C GLY A 74 5.01 -0.01 15.23
N HIS A 75 4.69 0.84 16.20
CA HIS A 75 3.50 1.70 16.14
C HIS A 75 3.72 2.97 15.29
N ASN A 76 4.98 3.31 15.00
CA ASN A 76 5.33 4.50 14.23
C ASN A 76 4.96 4.30 12.75
N ARG A 77 4.14 5.18 12.21
CA ARG A 77 3.71 5.16 10.80
C ARG A 77 4.26 6.35 9.99
N SER A 78 5.12 7.15 10.59
CA SER A 78 5.76 8.28 9.89
C SER A 78 6.77 7.76 8.88
N PRO A 79 6.81 8.33 7.66
CA PRO A 79 7.77 7.92 6.64
C PRO A 79 9.20 8.27 7.05
N SER A 80 10.13 7.38 6.73
CA SER A 80 11.56 7.61 6.68
C SER A 80 11.98 8.33 5.38
N GLU A 81 13.24 8.78 5.29
CA GLU A 81 13.79 9.33 4.05
C GLU A 81 13.78 8.32 2.89
N ALA A 82 13.96 7.03 3.19
CA ALA A 82 13.87 5.96 2.19
C ALA A 82 12.43 5.82 1.64
N ASP A 83 11.43 5.96 2.52
CA ASP A 83 10.02 5.96 2.13
C ASP A 83 9.71 7.14 1.21
N LEU A 84 10.16 8.35 1.57
CA LEU A 84 9.98 9.53 0.71
C LEU A 84 10.63 9.36 -0.67
N HIS A 85 11.78 8.69 -0.73
CA HIS A 85 12.41 8.35 -2.00
C HIS A 85 11.56 7.38 -2.83
N LEU A 86 11.00 6.34 -2.21
CA LEU A 86 10.05 5.43 -2.86
C LEU A 86 8.81 6.21 -3.35
N PHE A 87 8.25 7.08 -2.51
CA PHE A 87 7.02 7.82 -2.80
C PHE A 87 7.19 8.67 -4.06
N SER A 88 8.34 9.32 -4.21
CA SER A 88 8.67 10.15 -5.37
C SER A 88 8.55 9.43 -6.72
N LYS A 89 8.60 8.09 -6.73
CA LYS A 89 8.64 7.23 -7.93
C LYS A 89 7.34 6.49 -8.23
N THR A 90 6.46 6.27 -7.26
CA THR A 90 5.40 5.23 -7.38
C THR A 90 3.96 5.76 -7.37
N GLY A 91 3.74 7.07 -7.30
CA GLY A 91 2.41 7.66 -7.41
C GLY A 91 2.18 8.80 -6.43
N ASN A 92 0.98 8.87 -5.85
CA ASN A 92 0.61 9.93 -4.91
C ASN A 92 -0.31 9.45 -3.75
N CYS A 93 -0.39 8.14 -3.51
CA CYS A 93 -1.12 7.56 -2.38
C CYS A 93 -0.26 6.46 -1.74
N HIS A 94 0.44 6.80 -0.67
CA HIS A 94 1.38 5.89 -0.02
C HIS A 94 0.88 5.51 1.36
N ILE A 95 0.62 4.23 1.60
CA ILE A 95 0.05 3.73 2.86
C ILE A 95 1.18 3.17 3.72
N ILE A 96 1.27 3.63 4.97
CA ILE A 96 2.10 3.00 6.00
C ILE A 96 1.20 2.39 7.05
N VAL A 97 1.39 1.10 7.31
CA VAL A 97 0.71 0.35 8.37
C VAL A 97 1.66 0.17 9.55
N GLY A 98 1.14 0.19 10.77
CA GLY A 98 1.91 -0.17 11.97
C GLY A 98 1.12 -1.05 12.92
N LYS A 99 1.76 -1.50 14.01
CA LYS A 99 1.07 -2.19 15.11
C LYS A 99 -0.08 -1.33 15.67
N PRO A 100 -1.20 -1.94 16.13
CA PRO A 100 -1.52 -3.38 16.15
C PRO A 100 -2.17 -3.94 14.86
N TYR A 101 -1.91 -3.32 13.69
CA TYR A 101 -2.47 -3.74 12.38
C TYR A 101 -4.02 -3.78 12.38
N SER A 102 -4.65 -2.85 13.10
CA SER A 102 -6.10 -2.69 13.12
C SER A 102 -6.59 -1.77 11.98
N ARG A 103 -7.91 -1.67 11.80
CA ARG A 103 -8.54 -0.72 10.88
C ARG A 103 -8.21 0.76 11.13
N GLN A 104 -7.62 1.07 12.29
CA GLN A 104 -7.15 2.42 12.67
C GLN A 104 -5.62 2.54 12.62
N SER A 105 -4.91 1.46 12.27
CA SER A 105 -3.46 1.33 12.39
C SER A 105 -2.72 1.62 11.09
N TRP A 106 -3.20 2.56 10.29
CA TRP A 106 -2.61 2.91 9.00
C TRP A 106 -2.70 4.42 8.77
N THR A 107 -1.89 4.94 7.85
CA THR A 107 -1.91 6.36 7.46
C THR A 107 -1.54 6.47 5.98
N CYS A 108 -2.26 7.30 5.24
CA CYS A 108 -1.96 7.59 3.84
C CYS A 108 -1.21 8.91 3.71
N TYR A 109 -0.22 8.93 2.82
CA TYR A 109 0.64 10.06 2.52
C TYR A 109 0.62 10.37 1.03
N ASP A 110 0.81 11.64 0.68
CA ASP A 110 1.10 12.07 -0.68
C ASP A 110 2.57 11.85 -1.04
N ARG A 111 2.95 12.20 -2.28
CA ARG A 111 4.32 12.05 -2.78
C ARG A 111 5.38 12.84 -1.99
N LYS A 112 4.97 13.80 -1.16
CA LYS A 112 5.85 14.63 -0.32
C LYS A 112 5.83 14.20 1.14
N GLY A 113 5.19 13.08 1.47
CA GLY A 113 5.05 12.62 2.86
C GLY A 113 4.04 13.40 3.68
N LYS A 114 3.15 14.19 3.05
CA LYS A 114 2.06 14.87 3.77
C LYS A 114 0.88 13.94 3.91
N ILE A 115 0.26 13.92 5.08
CA ILE A 115 -0.95 13.13 5.33
C ILE A 115 -2.02 13.50 4.30
N ARG A 116 -2.60 12.47 3.70
CA ARG A 116 -3.67 12.55 2.72
C ARG A 116 -4.86 11.77 3.22
N ASP A 117 -6.06 12.33 3.08
CA ASP A 117 -7.30 11.60 3.37
C ASP A 117 -7.55 10.52 2.30
N LEU A 118 -7.96 9.34 2.76
CA LEU A 118 -8.26 8.20 1.91
C LEU A 118 -9.50 7.48 2.46
N PRO A 119 -10.70 7.77 1.92
CA PRO A 119 -11.92 7.11 2.35
C PRO A 119 -11.88 5.60 2.14
N VAL A 120 -12.37 4.84 3.13
CA VAL A 120 -12.58 3.39 3.01
C VAL A 120 -13.99 3.15 2.49
N LEU A 121 -14.10 2.49 1.34
CA LEU A 121 -15.34 2.29 0.60
C LEU A 121 -15.79 0.82 0.67
N ASN A 122 -17.09 0.59 0.84
CA ASN A 122 -17.70 -0.73 0.67
C ASN A 122 -18.08 -0.87 -0.80
N ILE A 123 -17.49 -1.82 -1.50
CA ILE A 123 -17.70 -2.01 -2.94
C ILE A 123 -17.95 -3.48 -3.16
N GLU A 124 -19.00 -3.78 -3.90
CA GLU A 124 -19.26 -5.10 -4.43
C GLU A 124 -18.57 -5.16 -5.79
N PHE A 125 -17.56 -6.01 -5.93
CA PHE A 125 -17.01 -6.32 -7.24
C PHE A 125 -17.95 -7.33 -7.89
N GLU A 126 -18.46 -7.02 -9.09
CA GLU A 126 -19.06 -8.05 -9.92
C GLU A 126 -17.95 -9.08 -10.21
N GLU A 127 -18.13 -10.31 -9.74
CA GLU A 127 -17.25 -11.42 -10.15
C GLU A 127 -17.42 -11.54 -11.67
N ASP A 128 -16.36 -11.29 -12.42
CA ASP A 128 -16.37 -11.55 -13.85
C ASP A 128 -16.73 -13.05 -14.01
N GLU A 129 -17.93 -13.34 -14.56
CA GLU A 129 -18.30 -14.70 -14.95
C GLU A 129 -17.20 -15.20 -15.90
N GLU A 130 -16.41 -16.20 -15.47
CA GLU A 130 -15.45 -16.86 -16.34
C GLU A 130 -16.20 -17.39 -17.58
N ILE A 131 -15.93 -16.81 -18.75
CA ILE A 131 -16.41 -17.29 -20.07
C ILE A 131 -15.51 -18.43 -20.56
#